data_AF-A0A2V6QWF7-F1
#
_entry.id   AF-A0A2V6QWF7-F1
#
_cell.length_a   1.000
_cell.length_b   1.000
_cell.length_c   1.000
_cell.angle_alpha   90.00
_cell.angle_beta   90.00
_cell.angle_gamma   90.00
#
_symmetry.space_group_name_H-M   'P 1'
#
loop_
_entity.id
_entity.type
_entity.pdbx_description
1 polymer ?
#
loop_
_entity_poly.entity_id
_entity_poly.type
_entity_poly.pdbx_seq_one_letter_code
_entity_poly.pdbx_strand_id
1 'polypeptide(L)'
;MDDNKLGAAGTTETGRLAGEDVEARPKRKSAVREYVEAIGVAVILALVIRALVVQAFTIPSGSMMDTLLVGDYILVNKFLYGAELPLVEWRVPGLRHPRRGDIVVFKYPQDERRDFIKRIIGTPGDRIQIKGRTVLVNGTPLTEPYTKFADPAWSRSGGETYCGYSYGCDATTVPPDSYFVMGDNRDNSQDSRYWGFVRRDKIKGKAFLIYWSWDGDRHWLRWWRLARYIP
;
A
#
# COMPACT_ATOMS: atom_id res chain seq x y z
N MET A 1 107.05 -38.40 -26.42
CA MET A 1 107.62 -37.17 -25.87
C MET A 1 106.54 -36.12 -25.86
N ASP A 2 106.31 -35.59 -24.66
CA ASP A 2 105.81 -34.27 -24.30
C ASP A 2 104.29 -34.04 -24.16
N ASP A 3 103.92 -34.06 -22.88
CA ASP A 3 102.70 -33.65 -22.22
C ASP A 3 102.47 -32.13 -22.20
N ASN A 4 101.28 -31.75 -21.71
CA ASN A 4 100.96 -30.53 -20.94
C ASN A 4 100.86 -29.19 -21.71
N LYS A 5 100.02 -28.22 -21.34
CA LYS A 5 98.85 -28.08 -20.46
C LYS A 5 98.42 -26.61 -20.54
N LEU A 6 97.12 -26.37 -20.32
CA LEU A 6 96.48 -25.22 -19.64
C LEU A 6 96.85 -23.77 -20.05
N GLY A 7 95.83 -23.05 -20.55
CA GLY A 7 94.94 -22.23 -19.69
C GLY A 7 95.27 -20.75 -19.46
N ALA A 8 94.28 -19.88 -19.69
CA ALA A 8 93.96 -18.65 -18.94
C ALA A 8 92.62 -18.08 -19.49
N ALA A 9 91.52 -18.06 -18.71
CA ALA A 9 91.09 -17.01 -17.75
C ALA A 9 90.28 -15.90 -18.45
N GLY A 10 88.95 -15.83 -18.27
CA GLY A 10 88.20 -15.12 -17.22
C GLY A 10 87.00 -14.44 -17.93
N THR A 11 85.79 -14.30 -17.40
CA THR A 11 85.37 -13.84 -16.07
C THR A 11 83.89 -14.23 -15.80
N THR A 12 83.64 -14.72 -14.58
CA THR A 12 82.41 -14.59 -13.77
C THR A 12 81.95 -13.10 -13.71
N GLU A 13 80.71 -12.67 -13.46
CA GLU A 13 79.74 -13.07 -12.45
C GLU A 13 78.42 -12.26 -12.60
N THR A 14 77.28 -12.86 -12.22
CA THR A 14 76.09 -12.30 -11.56
C THR A 14 75.36 -11.01 -12.02
N GLY A 15 74.06 -11.19 -12.32
CA GLY A 15 73.00 -10.56 -11.49
C GLY A 15 72.09 -9.51 -12.14
N ARG A 16 70.84 -9.88 -12.43
CA ARG A 16 69.62 -9.31 -11.80
C ARG A 16 68.34 -9.85 -12.44
N LEU A 17 67.51 -10.43 -11.60
CA LEU A 17 66.09 -10.68 -11.82
C LEU A 17 65.35 -9.33 -11.92
N ALA A 18 64.62 -9.10 -13.00
CA ALA A 18 63.57 -8.09 -13.12
C ALA A 18 62.63 -8.62 -14.20
N GLY A 19 61.62 -9.38 -13.83
CA GLY A 19 60.34 -8.83 -13.42
C GLY A 19 59.35 -9.22 -14.50
N GLU A 20 58.90 -10.48 -14.47
CA GLU A 20 57.69 -10.85 -15.22
C GLU A 20 56.55 -10.05 -14.61
N ASP A 21 56.01 -9.10 -15.36
CA ASP A 21 54.74 -8.46 -15.06
C ASP A 21 53.66 -9.56 -15.06
N VAL A 22 53.43 -10.16 -13.90
CA VAL A 22 52.28 -11.03 -13.67
C VAL A 22 51.07 -10.13 -13.70
N GLU A 23 50.53 -9.88 -14.89
CA GLU A 23 49.20 -9.35 -15.07
C GLU A 23 48.24 -10.24 -14.27
N ALA A 24 47.81 -9.72 -13.12
CA ALA A 24 46.90 -10.40 -12.23
C ALA A 24 45.61 -10.69 -12.98
N ARG A 25 45.46 -11.93 -13.46
CA ARG A 25 44.26 -12.41 -14.13
C ARG A 25 43.05 -12.01 -13.28
N PRO A 26 42.05 -11.30 -13.85
CA PRO A 26 40.90 -10.87 -13.08
C PRO A 26 40.23 -12.13 -12.52
N LYS A 27 40.18 -12.25 -11.19
CA LYS A 27 39.52 -13.37 -10.52
C LYS A 27 38.07 -13.40 -10.99
N ARG A 28 37.76 -14.31 -11.91
CA ARG A 28 36.38 -14.57 -12.36
C ARG A 28 35.53 -14.81 -11.13
N LYS A 29 34.52 -13.97 -10.92
CA LYS A 29 33.53 -14.20 -9.87
C LYS A 29 32.92 -15.59 -10.11
N SER A 30 32.78 -16.38 -9.06
CA SER A 30 32.09 -17.67 -9.14
C SER A 30 30.66 -17.42 -9.63
N ALA A 31 30.17 -18.17 -10.62
CA ALA A 31 28.80 -18.05 -11.13
C ALA A 31 27.75 -18.12 -10.00
N VAL A 32 28.03 -18.89 -8.94
CA VAL A 32 27.18 -18.96 -7.73
C VAL A 32 27.07 -17.60 -7.04
N ARG A 33 28.17 -16.85 -6.94
CA ARG A 33 28.20 -15.52 -6.34
C ARG A 33 27.38 -14.53 -7.17
N GLU A 34 27.40 -14.63 -8.50
CA GLU A 34 26.60 -13.78 -9.38
C GLU A 34 25.09 -14.04 -9.20
N TYR A 35 24.67 -15.30 -9.12
CA TYR A 35 23.27 -15.64 -8.81
C TYR A 35 22.85 -15.15 -7.43
N VAL A 36 23.71 -15.30 -6.41
CA VAL A 36 23.43 -14.83 -5.06
C VAL A 36 23.35 -13.30 -5.01
N GLU A 37 24.26 -12.58 -5.68
CA GLU A 37 24.22 -11.11 -5.80
C GLU A 37 22.91 -10.67 -6.48
N ALA A 38 22.51 -11.32 -7.58
CA ALA A 38 21.29 -10.98 -8.31
C ALA A 38 20.01 -11.25 -7.49
N ILE A 39 19.91 -12.42 -6.85
CA ILE A 39 18.78 -12.76 -5.98
C ILE A 39 18.73 -11.79 -4.78
N GLY A 40 19.88 -11.47 -4.19
CA GLY A 40 19.96 -10.50 -3.10
C GLY A 40 19.41 -9.14 -3.50
N VAL A 41 19.82 -8.62 -4.66
CA VAL A 41 19.30 -7.36 -5.21
C VAL A 41 17.79 -7.44 -5.47
N ALA A 42 17.31 -8.55 -6.04
CA ALA A 42 15.88 -8.73 -6.31
C ALA A 42 15.04 -8.76 -5.02
N VAL A 43 15.51 -9.43 -3.97
CA VAL A 43 14.84 -9.47 -2.66
C VAL A 43 14.85 -8.08 -2.01
N ILE A 44 15.98 -7.37 -2.02
CA ILE A 44 16.06 -6.01 -1.48
C ILE A 44 15.09 -5.09 -2.23
N LEU A 45 15.09 -5.13 -3.56
CA LEU A 45 14.16 -4.34 -4.38
C LEU A 45 12.70 -4.68 -4.05
N ALA A 46 12.36 -5.96 -3.95
CA ALA A 46 11.01 -6.39 -3.58
C ALA A 46 10.61 -5.89 -2.18
N LEU A 47 11.52 -5.90 -1.21
CA LEU A 47 11.28 -5.37 0.14
C LEU A 47 11.08 -3.85 0.12
N VAL A 48 11.87 -3.11 -0.67
CA VAL A 48 11.71 -1.66 -0.84
C VAL A 48 10.36 -1.34 -1.49
N ILE A 49 10.00 -2.04 -2.56
CA ILE A 49 8.69 -1.88 -3.23
C ILE A 49 7.54 -2.19 -2.26
N ARG A 50 7.65 -3.28 -1.50
CA ARG A 50 6.65 -3.69 -0.49
C ARG A 50 6.54 -2.69 0.67
N ALA A 51 7.66 -2.10 1.06
CA ALA A 51 7.70 -1.08 2.11
C ALA A 51 7.04 0.22 1.63
N LEU A 52 7.45 0.73 0.46
CA LEU A 52 7.18 2.10 0.03
C LEU A 52 6.02 2.26 -0.95
N VAL A 53 5.76 1.26 -1.79
CA VAL A 53 4.88 1.43 -2.95
C VAL A 53 3.56 0.73 -2.74
N VAL A 54 3.60 -0.58 -2.51
CA VAL A 54 2.40 -1.44 -2.52
C VAL A 54 2.28 -2.30 -1.27
N GLN A 55 1.06 -2.42 -0.74
CA GLN A 55 0.70 -3.41 0.27
C GLN A 55 -0.54 -4.20 -0.15
N ALA A 56 -0.50 -5.50 0.10
CA ALA A 56 -1.62 -6.39 -0.13
C ALA A 56 -2.50 -6.51 1.13
N PHE A 57 -3.82 -6.53 0.94
CA PHE A 57 -4.82 -6.74 2.00
C PHE A 57 -5.89 -7.72 1.53
N THR A 58 -6.50 -8.42 2.48
CA THR A 58 -7.71 -9.23 2.26
C THR A 58 -8.95 -8.47 2.73
N ILE A 59 -10.09 -8.74 2.09
CA ILE A 59 -11.38 -8.14 2.47
C ILE A 59 -12.21 -9.17 3.26
N PRO A 60 -12.27 -9.05 4.59
CA PRO A 60 -13.00 -10.00 5.44
C PRO A 60 -14.46 -9.61 5.68
N SER A 61 -14.88 -8.39 5.32
CA SER A 61 -16.21 -7.85 5.65
C SER A 61 -16.93 -7.26 4.45
N GLY A 62 -18.26 -7.29 4.49
CA GLY A 62 -19.15 -6.75 3.44
C GLY A 62 -19.46 -5.25 3.57
N SER A 63 -18.70 -4.47 4.34
CA SER A 63 -18.99 -3.02 4.54
C SER A 63 -18.80 -2.17 3.28
N MET A 64 -18.08 -2.68 2.30
CA MET A 64 -17.83 -2.04 1.00
C MET A 64 -18.49 -2.82 -0.15
N MET A 65 -19.54 -3.62 0.13
CA MET A 65 -20.18 -4.52 -0.84
C MET A 65 -20.58 -3.82 -2.14
N ASP A 66 -20.60 -4.58 -3.24
CA ASP A 66 -20.72 -4.17 -4.65
C ASP A 66 -19.44 -3.53 -5.21
N THR A 67 -18.73 -2.73 -4.42
CA THR A 67 -17.37 -2.27 -4.76
C THR A 67 -16.33 -3.32 -4.43
N LEU A 68 -16.27 -3.76 -3.17
CA LEU A 68 -15.39 -4.79 -2.63
C LEU A 68 -16.21 -5.91 -1.99
N LEU A 69 -15.95 -7.15 -2.38
CA LEU A 69 -16.63 -8.32 -1.87
C LEU A 69 -15.77 -9.04 -0.83
N VAL A 70 -16.42 -9.76 0.09
CA VAL A 70 -15.73 -10.67 0.99
C VAL A 70 -14.98 -11.71 0.14
N GLY A 71 -13.70 -11.91 0.47
CA GLY A 71 -12.79 -12.78 -0.28
C GLY A 71 -12.01 -12.09 -1.41
N ASP A 72 -12.21 -10.79 -1.63
CA ASP A 72 -11.32 -10.00 -2.48
C ASP A 72 -9.95 -9.82 -1.81
N TYR A 73 -8.89 -9.83 -2.63
CA TYR A 73 -7.54 -9.44 -2.26
C TYR A 73 -7.15 -8.23 -3.07
N ILE A 74 -6.76 -7.17 -2.38
CA ILE A 74 -6.52 -5.86 -2.98
C ILE A 74 -5.06 -5.43 -2.83
N LEU A 75 -4.61 -4.61 -3.78
CA LEU A 75 -3.38 -3.85 -3.67
C LEU A 75 -3.70 -2.40 -3.30
N VAL A 76 -2.89 -1.88 -2.38
CA VAL A 76 -2.99 -0.53 -1.83
C VAL A 76 -1.71 0.23 -2.16
N ASN A 77 -1.86 1.39 -2.79
CA ASN A 77 -0.78 2.31 -3.10
C ASN A 77 -0.52 3.23 -1.90
N LYS A 78 0.63 3.04 -1.27
CA LYS A 78 1.12 3.84 -0.14
C LYS A 78 1.81 5.12 -0.59
N PHE A 79 2.57 5.02 -1.68
CA PHE A 79 3.39 6.11 -2.21
C PHE A 79 2.56 7.37 -2.47
N LEU A 80 1.31 7.21 -2.91
CA LEU A 80 0.39 8.31 -3.18
C LEU A 80 0.19 9.23 -1.97
N TYR A 81 0.14 8.66 -0.76
CA TYR A 81 -0.13 9.36 0.51
C TYR A 81 1.09 9.37 1.44
N GLY A 82 2.27 8.99 0.94
CA GLY A 82 3.46 8.84 1.75
C GLY A 82 3.44 7.51 2.52
N ALA A 83 4.55 6.78 2.41
CA ALA A 83 4.73 5.51 3.08
C ALA A 83 5.42 5.68 4.44
N GLU A 84 5.05 4.83 5.39
CA GLU A 84 5.80 4.65 6.64
C GLU A 84 7.03 3.80 6.33
N LEU A 85 8.22 4.29 6.69
CA LEU A 85 9.44 3.52 6.49
C LEU A 85 9.53 2.39 7.53
N PRO A 86 9.96 1.19 7.13
CA PRO A 86 10.32 0.18 8.10
C PRO A 86 11.52 0.68 8.92
N LEU A 87 11.51 0.44 10.24
CA LEU A 87 12.58 0.75 11.20
C LEU A 87 12.71 2.21 11.63
N VAL A 88 12.01 3.15 10.99
CA VAL A 88 12.07 4.58 11.34
C VAL A 88 10.65 5.10 11.50
N GLU A 89 10.35 5.87 12.56
CA GLU A 89 9.06 6.54 12.74
C GLU A 89 8.87 7.75 11.79
N TRP A 90 9.59 7.76 10.67
CA TRP A 90 9.51 8.80 9.66
C TRP A 90 8.61 8.37 8.51
N ARG A 91 7.79 9.31 8.04
CA ARG A 91 6.91 9.14 6.89
C ARG A 91 7.44 9.94 5.71
N VAL A 92 7.64 9.27 4.58
CA VAL A 92 8.05 9.97 3.35
C VAL A 92 6.91 10.86 2.86
N PRO A 93 7.19 12.05 2.29
CA PRO A 93 6.16 12.90 1.70
C PRO A 93 5.33 12.14 0.66
N GLY A 94 4.02 12.34 0.69
CA GLY A 94 3.13 11.79 -0.33
C GLY A 94 3.07 12.68 -1.57
N LEU A 95 2.76 12.08 -2.72
CA LEU A 95 2.53 12.82 -3.97
C LEU A 95 1.28 13.72 -3.90
N ARG A 96 0.26 13.29 -3.16
CA ARG A 96 -0.97 14.07 -2.97
C ARG A 96 -1.66 13.74 -1.65
N HIS A 97 -2.58 14.60 -1.25
CA HIS A 97 -3.49 14.28 -0.16
C HIS A 97 -4.62 13.33 -0.62
N PRO A 98 -5.15 12.48 0.27
CA PRO A 98 -6.41 11.78 0.05
C PRO A 98 -7.54 12.76 -0.30
N ARG A 99 -8.34 12.39 -1.29
CA ARG A 99 -9.44 13.21 -1.83
C ARG A 99 -10.77 12.50 -1.62
N ARG A 100 -11.86 13.25 -1.72
CA ARG A 100 -13.22 12.69 -1.76
C ARG A 100 -13.33 11.62 -2.85
N GLY A 101 -13.99 10.52 -2.52
CA GLY A 101 -14.18 9.37 -3.38
C GLY A 101 -13.08 8.31 -3.30
N ASP A 102 -11.88 8.65 -2.82
CA ASP A 102 -10.80 7.66 -2.68
C ASP A 102 -11.22 6.55 -1.68
N ILE A 103 -10.95 5.30 -2.04
CA ILE A 103 -11.09 4.16 -1.13
C ILE A 103 -9.75 3.94 -0.44
N VAL A 104 -9.75 4.05 0.89
CA VAL A 104 -8.52 4.09 1.67
C VAL A 104 -8.50 3.01 2.74
N VAL A 105 -7.30 2.45 2.95
CA VAL A 105 -7.02 1.62 4.13
C VAL A 105 -6.40 2.48 5.20
N PHE A 106 -6.85 2.32 6.45
CA PHE A 106 -6.41 3.11 7.60
C PHE A 106 -6.46 2.29 8.88
N LYS A 107 -5.66 2.69 9.88
CA LYS A 107 -5.72 2.15 11.24
C LYS A 107 -7.02 2.59 11.90
N TYR A 108 -7.79 1.65 12.43
CA TYR A 108 -9.07 1.92 13.08
C TYR A 108 -8.88 2.79 14.34
N PRO A 109 -9.57 3.94 14.48
CA PRO A 109 -9.26 4.90 15.55
C PRO A 109 -9.46 4.38 16.98
N GLN A 110 -10.36 3.43 17.21
CA GLN A 110 -10.60 2.86 18.54
C GLN A 110 -9.69 1.67 18.87
N ASP A 111 -9.09 1.04 17.86
CA ASP A 111 -8.09 -0.03 18.03
C ASP A 111 -7.16 -0.08 16.80
N GLU A 112 -6.02 0.60 16.91
CA GLU A 112 -5.05 0.74 15.80
C GLU A 112 -4.37 -0.56 15.39
N ARG A 113 -4.61 -1.67 16.11
CA ARG A 113 -4.16 -3.01 15.70
C ARG A 113 -4.96 -3.55 14.52
N ARG A 114 -6.12 -2.94 14.23
CA ARG A 114 -7.04 -3.34 13.16
C ARG A 114 -6.99 -2.36 12.01
N ASP A 115 -6.95 -2.89 10.79
CA ASP A 115 -7.04 -2.12 9.56
C ASP A 115 -8.47 -2.11 9.02
N PHE A 116 -8.95 -0.94 8.65
CA PHE A 116 -10.27 -0.73 8.06
C PHE A 116 -10.12 -0.17 6.65
N ILE A 117 -11.09 -0.48 5.79
CA ILE A 117 -11.22 0.07 4.45
C ILE A 117 -12.57 0.75 4.29
N LYS A 118 -12.56 2.01 3.84
CA LYS A 118 -13.74 2.85 3.63
C LYS A 118 -13.50 3.86 2.52
N ARG A 119 -14.56 4.49 2.03
CA ARG A 119 -14.51 5.59 1.06
C ARG A 119 -14.47 6.93 1.78
N ILE A 120 -13.62 7.86 1.32
CA ILE A 120 -13.60 9.23 1.81
C ILE A 120 -14.82 9.99 1.28
N ILE A 121 -15.62 10.51 2.18
CA ILE A 121 -16.81 11.33 1.89
C ILE A 121 -16.52 12.81 2.17
N GLY A 122 -15.86 13.09 3.30
CA GLY A 122 -15.46 14.44 3.71
C GLY A 122 -13.95 14.59 3.85
N THR A 123 -13.44 15.73 3.40
CA THR A 123 -12.05 16.17 3.50
C THR A 123 -11.93 17.37 4.47
N PRO A 124 -10.73 17.74 4.95
CA PRO A 124 -10.58 18.83 5.92
C PRO A 124 -11.35 20.10 5.53
N GLY A 125 -12.14 20.64 6.45
CA GLY A 125 -12.98 21.82 6.24
C GLY A 125 -14.36 21.57 5.64
N ASP A 126 -14.65 20.36 5.13
CA ASP A 126 -15.99 20.03 4.65
C ASP A 126 -16.99 19.99 5.82
N ARG A 127 -18.20 20.49 5.58
CA ARG A 127 -19.36 20.32 6.46
C ARG A 127 -20.18 19.13 6.00
N ILE A 128 -20.21 18.07 6.80
CA ILE A 128 -20.92 16.83 6.50
C ILE A 128 -22.22 16.80 7.29
N GLN A 129 -23.32 16.56 6.61
CA GLN A 129 -24.63 16.34 7.23
C GLN A 129 -25.27 15.10 6.63
N ILE A 130 -25.94 14.31 7.45
CA ILE A 130 -26.66 13.11 7.00
C ILE A 130 -28.13 13.31 7.35
N LYS A 131 -28.98 13.29 6.31
CA LYS A 131 -30.44 13.36 6.45
C LYS A 131 -31.04 12.14 5.78
N GLY A 132 -31.53 11.20 6.57
CA GLY A 132 -31.99 9.92 6.05
C GLY A 132 -30.86 9.18 5.34
N ARG A 133 -31.05 8.90 4.05
CA ARG A 133 -30.08 8.20 3.20
C ARG A 133 -29.13 9.12 2.44
N THR A 134 -29.37 10.42 2.50
CA THR A 134 -28.62 11.40 1.73
C THR A 134 -27.51 11.99 2.58
N VAL A 135 -26.29 11.93 2.07
CA VAL A 135 -25.16 12.69 2.60
C VAL A 135 -25.11 14.04 1.90
N LEU A 136 -25.10 15.11 2.68
CA LEU A 136 -24.88 16.47 2.19
C LEU A 136 -23.46 16.88 2.56
N VAL A 137 -22.73 17.41 1.57
CA VAL A 137 -21.40 17.97 1.75
C VAL A 137 -21.47 19.46 1.42
N ASN A 138 -21.15 20.30 2.40
CA ASN A 138 -21.28 21.76 2.32
C ASN A 138 -22.70 22.21 1.93
N GLY A 139 -23.72 21.48 2.38
CA GLY A 139 -25.14 21.74 2.08
C GLY A 139 -25.64 21.17 0.75
N THR A 140 -24.76 20.65 -0.10
CA THR A 140 -25.13 20.04 -1.39
C THR A 140 -25.24 18.53 -1.26
N PRO A 141 -26.34 17.89 -1.74
CA PRO A 141 -26.44 16.43 -1.79
C PRO A 141 -25.28 15.83 -2.59
N LEU A 142 -24.63 14.81 -2.01
CA LEU A 142 -23.57 14.07 -2.67
C LEU A 142 -24.16 13.01 -3.59
N THR A 143 -23.66 12.92 -4.83
CA THR A 143 -24.04 11.87 -5.78
C THR A 143 -23.21 10.62 -5.53
N GLU A 144 -23.87 9.53 -5.14
CA GLU A 144 -23.20 8.32 -4.63
C GLU A 144 -23.73 7.05 -5.32
N PRO A 145 -23.45 6.85 -6.63
CA PRO A 145 -24.00 5.73 -7.40
C PRO A 145 -23.48 4.35 -6.95
N TYR A 146 -22.50 4.34 -6.05
CA TYR A 146 -21.85 3.15 -5.49
C TYR A 146 -22.51 2.66 -4.18
N THR A 147 -23.54 3.35 -3.66
CA THR A 147 -24.13 3.00 -2.36
C THR A 147 -25.10 1.83 -2.46
N LYS A 148 -25.01 0.94 -1.48
CA LYS A 148 -25.95 -0.14 -1.23
C LYS A 148 -26.70 0.09 0.08
N PHE A 149 -28.01 -0.10 0.04
CA PHE A 149 -28.90 -0.10 1.21
C PHE A 149 -29.51 -1.49 1.38
N ALA A 150 -29.66 -1.94 2.62
CA ALA A 150 -30.11 -3.29 2.95
C ALA A 150 -31.62 -3.48 2.69
N ASP A 151 -32.42 -2.42 2.90
CA ASP A 151 -33.87 -2.46 2.72
C ASP A 151 -34.36 -1.35 1.78
N PRO A 152 -34.88 -1.67 0.58
CA PRO A 152 -35.54 -0.68 -0.28
C PRO A 152 -36.78 -0.03 0.36
N ALA A 153 -37.47 -0.73 1.28
CA ALA A 153 -38.73 -0.31 1.88
C ALA A 153 -38.58 0.69 3.04
N TRP A 154 -37.37 0.91 3.56
CA TRP A 154 -37.07 1.89 4.63
C TRP A 154 -37.63 3.30 4.35
N SER A 155 -37.78 3.68 3.08
CA SER A 155 -38.39 4.97 2.71
C SER A 155 -39.84 5.12 3.20
N ARG A 156 -40.52 4.04 3.62
CA ARG A 156 -41.94 4.03 4.01
C ARG A 156 -42.19 4.23 5.51
N SER A 157 -41.16 4.24 6.36
CA SER A 157 -41.32 4.15 7.83
C SER A 157 -40.62 5.27 8.63
N GLY A 158 -40.56 6.50 8.11
CA GLY A 158 -40.03 7.67 8.86
C GLY A 158 -38.59 8.07 8.54
N GLY A 159 -38.15 7.80 7.30
CA GLY A 159 -36.77 7.94 6.83
C GLY A 159 -36.13 9.35 6.87
N GLU A 160 -36.86 10.39 7.25
CA GLU A 160 -36.34 11.77 7.37
C GLU A 160 -35.64 12.04 8.71
N THR A 161 -35.90 11.21 9.73
CA THR A 161 -35.40 11.40 11.10
C THR A 161 -34.06 10.70 11.39
N TYR A 162 -33.56 9.91 10.44
CA TYR A 162 -32.27 9.23 10.62
C TYR A 162 -31.12 10.22 10.39
N CYS A 163 -30.27 10.36 11.41
CA CYS A 163 -29.14 11.26 11.39
C CYS A 163 -27.88 10.52 11.87
N GLY A 164 -26.69 10.99 11.46
CA GLY A 164 -25.43 10.30 11.71
C GLY A 164 -25.20 10.11 13.21
N TYR A 165 -25.22 8.85 13.68
CA TYR A 165 -25.30 8.48 15.10
C TYR A 165 -24.40 9.31 16.06
N SER A 166 -23.14 9.57 15.69
CA SER A 166 -22.20 10.34 16.53
C SER A 166 -22.35 11.86 16.48
N TYR A 167 -23.10 12.43 15.54
CA TYR A 167 -23.18 13.88 15.30
C TYR A 167 -24.61 14.43 15.33
N GLY A 168 -25.59 13.56 15.58
CA GLY A 168 -27.00 13.94 15.44
C GLY A 168 -27.32 14.42 14.03
N CYS A 169 -28.29 15.33 13.93
CA CYS A 169 -28.79 15.88 12.65
C CYS A 169 -28.05 17.14 12.19
N ASP A 170 -27.11 17.64 12.99
CA ASP A 170 -26.39 18.86 12.69
C ASP A 170 -25.23 18.60 11.73
N ALA A 171 -24.89 19.62 10.95
CA ALA A 171 -23.74 19.55 10.07
C ALA A 171 -22.45 19.60 10.90
N THR A 172 -21.62 18.56 10.78
CA THR A 172 -20.32 18.47 11.44
C THR A 172 -19.19 18.91 10.51
N THR A 173 -18.25 19.69 11.02
CA THR A 173 -17.09 20.15 10.22
C THR A 173 -15.94 19.16 10.39
N VAL A 174 -15.40 18.68 9.27
CA VAL A 174 -14.22 17.80 9.27
C VAL A 174 -13.01 18.60 9.77
N PRO A 175 -12.35 18.19 10.87
CA PRO A 175 -11.20 18.90 11.40
C PRO A 175 -10.02 18.96 10.41
N PRO A 176 -9.07 19.89 10.62
CA PRO A 176 -7.78 19.85 9.95
C PRO A 176 -7.12 18.46 10.04
N ASP A 177 -6.42 18.07 8.98
CA ASP A 177 -5.73 16.78 8.87
C ASP A 177 -6.59 15.55 9.19
N SER A 178 -7.90 15.64 8.99
CA SER A 178 -8.85 14.56 9.26
C SER A 178 -9.80 14.32 8.09
N TYR A 179 -10.39 13.13 8.04
CA TYR A 179 -11.28 12.69 6.98
C TYR A 179 -12.53 12.04 7.56
N PHE A 180 -13.67 12.29 6.92
CA PHE A 180 -14.91 11.58 7.19
C PHE A 180 -15.06 10.46 6.17
N VAL A 181 -15.17 9.22 6.64
CA VAL A 181 -15.20 8.03 5.77
C VAL A 181 -16.46 7.23 5.99
N MET A 182 -17.00 6.63 4.93
CA MET A 182 -18.18 5.77 4.99
C MET A 182 -17.99 4.50 4.18
N GLY A 183 -18.71 3.44 4.57
CA GLY A 183 -18.83 2.24 3.77
C GLY A 183 -19.80 2.42 2.62
N ASP A 184 -19.54 1.74 1.51
CA ASP A 184 -20.46 1.70 0.37
C ASP A 184 -21.73 0.91 0.71
N ASN A 185 -21.64 -0.10 1.59
CA ASN A 185 -22.79 -0.78 2.18
C ASN A 185 -23.28 -0.01 3.42
N ARG A 186 -24.17 0.96 3.18
CA ARG A 186 -24.53 2.03 4.12
C ARG A 186 -25.14 1.53 5.40
N ASP A 187 -26.01 0.54 5.31
CA ASP A 187 -26.71 0.01 6.47
C ASP A 187 -25.89 -1.04 7.24
N ASN A 188 -24.80 -1.55 6.64
CA ASN A 188 -23.92 -2.58 7.21
C ASN A 188 -22.46 -2.14 7.28
N SER A 189 -22.21 -0.93 7.79
CA SER A 189 -20.85 -0.37 7.88
C SER A 189 -20.64 0.40 9.18
N GLN A 190 -19.71 -0.08 10.02
CA GLN A 190 -19.12 0.71 11.10
C GLN A 190 -18.05 1.66 10.52
N ASP A 191 -18.39 2.95 10.46
CA ASP A 191 -17.58 4.00 9.85
C ASP A 191 -17.70 5.33 10.62
N SER A 192 -17.29 6.45 10.02
CA SER A 192 -17.19 7.74 10.72
C SER A 192 -18.48 8.19 11.39
N ARG A 193 -19.65 7.67 10.97
CA ARG A 193 -20.95 7.88 11.63
C ARG A 193 -21.00 7.38 13.07
N TYR A 194 -20.11 6.47 13.47
CA TYR A 194 -20.12 5.80 14.77
C TYR A 194 -18.93 6.17 15.65
N TRP A 195 -17.78 6.51 15.05
CA TRP A 195 -16.52 6.63 15.78
C TRP A 195 -15.70 7.88 15.50
N GLY A 196 -16.21 8.83 14.71
CA GLY A 196 -15.48 10.07 14.48
C GLY A 196 -14.73 10.13 13.15
N PHE A 197 -13.73 11.00 13.09
CA PHE A 197 -12.91 11.22 11.90
C PHE A 197 -11.65 10.35 11.90
N VAL A 198 -11.09 10.12 10.72
CA VAL A 198 -9.78 9.46 10.55
C VAL A 198 -8.71 10.52 10.38
N ARG A 199 -7.72 10.56 11.25
CA ARG A 199 -6.56 11.43 11.07
C ARG A 199 -5.70 11.01 9.88
N ARG A 200 -5.08 11.97 9.21
CA ARG A 200 -4.28 11.79 8.00
C ARG A 200 -3.12 10.80 8.16
N ASP A 201 -2.49 10.80 9.33
CA ASP A 201 -1.38 9.92 9.70
C ASP A 201 -1.83 8.46 9.84
N LYS A 202 -3.11 8.21 10.11
CA LYS A 202 -3.67 6.86 10.24
C LYS A 202 -4.00 6.21 8.90
N ILE A 203 -4.07 6.99 7.82
CA ILE A 203 -4.31 6.47 6.46
C ILE A 203 -3.05 5.81 5.91
N LYS A 204 -3.14 4.52 5.55
CA LYS A 204 -2.03 3.73 4.99
C LYS A 204 -1.86 3.94 3.49
N GLY A 205 -2.95 4.04 2.73
CA GLY A 205 -2.86 4.18 1.27
C GLY A 205 -4.21 4.10 0.56
N LYS A 206 -4.19 4.26 -0.78
CA LYS A 206 -5.36 4.12 -1.66
C LYS A 206 -5.46 2.70 -2.22
N ALA A 207 -6.60 2.04 -2.04
CA ALA A 207 -6.89 0.80 -2.75
C ALA A 207 -7.08 1.08 -4.25
N PHE A 208 -6.40 0.32 -5.12
CA PHE A 208 -6.42 0.59 -6.57
C PHE A 208 -6.62 -0.63 -7.46
N LEU A 209 -6.39 -1.85 -6.96
CA LEU A 209 -6.51 -3.07 -7.77
C LEU A 209 -7.02 -4.24 -6.94
N ILE A 210 -7.95 -5.01 -7.49
CA ILE A 210 -8.30 -6.35 -7.02
C ILE A 210 -7.44 -7.35 -7.81
N TYR A 211 -6.48 -7.99 -7.16
CA TYR A 211 -5.56 -8.91 -7.85
C TYR A 211 -5.95 -10.39 -7.67
N TRP A 212 -6.87 -10.69 -6.76
CA TRP A 212 -7.45 -12.01 -6.57
C TRP A 212 -8.82 -11.89 -5.90
N SER A 213 -9.73 -12.83 -6.16
CA SER A 213 -11.05 -12.86 -5.51
C SER A 213 -11.59 -14.27 -5.40
N TRP A 214 -11.70 -14.78 -4.18
CA TRP A 214 -12.26 -16.10 -3.89
C TRP A 214 -13.70 -16.01 -3.38
N ASP A 215 -14.58 -16.84 -3.92
CA ASP A 215 -15.92 -17.05 -3.39
C ASP A 215 -15.90 -18.20 -2.39
N GLY A 216 -16.02 -17.87 -1.10
CA GLY A 216 -16.01 -18.87 -0.03
C GLY A 216 -17.21 -19.82 -0.07
N ASP A 217 -18.39 -19.33 -0.48
CA ASP A 217 -19.61 -20.14 -0.48
C ASP A 217 -19.61 -21.11 -1.66
N ARG A 218 -19.22 -20.62 -2.84
CA ARG A 218 -19.17 -21.43 -4.08
C ARG A 218 -17.87 -22.19 -4.26
N HIS A 219 -16.88 -21.99 -3.38
CA HIS A 219 -15.54 -22.55 -3.48
C HIS A 219 -14.90 -22.34 -4.86
N TRP A 220 -15.05 -21.14 -5.42
CA TRP A 220 -14.64 -20.85 -6.79
C TRP A 220 -14.00 -19.46 -6.94
N LEU A 221 -13.15 -19.33 -7.96
CA LEU A 221 -12.52 -18.05 -8.30
C LEU A 221 -13.50 -17.13 -9.05
N ARG A 222 -13.62 -15.88 -8.59
CA ARG A 222 -14.41 -14.85 -9.30
C ARG A 222 -13.57 -14.21 -10.40
N TRP A 223 -13.40 -14.91 -11.52
CA TRP A 223 -12.57 -14.49 -12.66
C TRP A 223 -12.87 -13.07 -13.17
N TRP A 224 -14.14 -12.65 -13.16
CA TRP A 224 -14.57 -11.31 -13.59
C TRP A 224 -14.12 -10.17 -12.67
N ARG A 225 -13.54 -10.47 -11.50
CA ARG A 225 -12.97 -9.47 -10.57
C ARG A 225 -11.45 -9.41 -10.65
N LEU A 226 -10.80 -10.34 -11.34
CA LEU A 226 -9.35 -10.38 -11.44
C LEU A 226 -8.83 -9.16 -12.19
N ALA A 227 -7.77 -8.53 -11.66
CA ALA A 227 -7.17 -7.30 -12.18
C ALA A 227 -8.15 -6.12 -12.33
N ARG A 228 -9.28 -6.13 -11.60
CA ARG A 228 -10.25 -5.04 -11.64
C ARG A 228 -9.69 -3.80 -10.94
N TYR A 229 -9.63 -2.69 -11.64
CA TYR A 229 -9.25 -1.40 -11.09
C TYR A 229 -10.31 -0.88 -10.12
N ILE A 230 -9.84 -0.28 -9.02
CA ILE A 230 -10.66 0.39 -8.01
C ILE A 230 -10.50 1.90 -8.21
N PRO A 231 -11.57 2.63 -8.59
CA PRO A 231 -11.50 4.05 -8.90
C PRO A 231 -11.11 4.96 -7.72
#